data_AF-A0A397J6K1-F1
#
_entry.id   AF-A0A397J6K1-F1
#
_cell.length_a   1.000
_cell.length_b   1.000
_cell.length_c   1.000
_cell.angle_alpha   90.00
_cell.angle_beta   90.00
_cell.angle_gamma   90.00
#
_symmetry.space_group_name_H-M   'P 1'
#
loop_
_entity.id
_entity.type
_entity.pdbx_description
1 polymer ?
#
loop_
_entity_poly.entity_id
_entity_poly.type
_entity_poly.pdbx_seq_one_letter_code
_entity_poly.pdbx_strand_id
1 'polypeptide(L)'
;MQLNHRSEYGKCEDCQQDNTGPQWCNTCNSKRFQSEFNEWTSEDAEIDEFIQKTQLTATKYEEVIEWIPFDRFDNIKYLDEGGFGKVFRAACEYGKCEDCQQDNTGPQWCNTCNSKRFQSEFNEWTSEDAEIDEFIQKTQLTATKYEEVIEWIPFDRFDNIKYLDEGGFGKVFRAAWSDRYIISWDSQDKIWKRSQQNVCSKSLNTTNKDGFLQEIKYQLKF
;
A
#
# COMPACT_ATOMS: atom_id res chain seq x y z
N MET A 1 2.99 28.47 -34.89
CA MET A 1 2.68 28.39 -33.45
C MET A 1 2.71 26.92 -33.06
N GLN A 2 3.76 26.48 -32.37
CA GLN A 2 3.74 25.16 -31.73
C GLN A 2 2.80 25.24 -30.53
N LEU A 3 1.70 24.50 -30.59
CA LEU A 3 0.82 24.34 -29.44
C LEU A 3 1.58 23.50 -28.41
N ASN A 4 1.98 24.11 -27.30
CA ASN A 4 2.48 23.41 -26.12
C ASN A 4 1.33 22.53 -25.60
N HIS A 5 1.27 21.28 -26.05
CA HIS A 5 0.39 20.29 -25.48
C HIS A 5 0.92 20.00 -24.07
N ARG A 6 0.30 20.58 -23.04
CA ARG A 6 0.53 20.14 -21.65
C ARG A 6 -0.20 18.81 -21.49
N SER A 7 0.50 17.79 -21.01
CA SER A 7 -0.17 16.56 -20.53
C SER A 7 -1.22 16.89 -19.46
N GLU A 8 -2.36 16.20 -19.56
CA GLU A 8 -3.46 16.23 -18.58
C GLU A 8 -3.00 15.76 -17.18
N TYR A 9 -1.98 14.91 -17.13
CA TYR A 9 -1.51 14.26 -15.91
C TYR A 9 -0.27 14.91 -15.28
N GLY A 10 0.12 16.09 -15.78
CA GLY A 10 1.28 16.82 -15.30
C GLY A 10 2.62 16.19 -15.72
N LYS A 11 3.69 16.55 -15.01
CA LYS A 11 5.05 16.10 -15.29
C LYS A 11 5.51 15.06 -14.27
N CYS A 12 6.30 14.11 -14.74
CA CYS A 12 7.01 13.15 -13.91
C CYS A 12 8.03 13.88 -13.01
N GLU A 13 8.05 13.53 -11.73
CA GLU A 13 8.98 14.12 -10.76
C GLU A 13 10.44 13.75 -11.07
N ASP A 14 10.69 12.53 -11.56
CA ASP A 14 12.05 12.03 -11.82
C ASP A 14 12.67 12.58 -13.10
N CYS A 15 11.94 12.52 -14.22
CA CYS A 15 12.51 12.84 -15.54
C CYS A 15 11.96 14.10 -16.18
N GLN A 16 11.00 14.79 -15.53
CA GLN A 16 10.41 16.06 -15.99
C GLN A 16 9.70 16.02 -17.35
N GLN A 17 9.49 14.81 -17.89
CA GLN A 17 8.65 14.56 -19.06
C GLN A 17 7.19 14.46 -18.66
N ASP A 18 6.31 14.59 -19.64
CA ASP A 18 4.88 14.50 -19.44
C ASP A 18 4.47 13.09 -19.01
N ASN A 19 3.63 12.99 -17.97
CA ASN A 19 3.04 11.72 -17.55
C ASN A 19 2.02 11.25 -18.59
N THR A 20 1.97 9.94 -18.84
CA THR A 20 0.99 9.32 -19.75
C THR A 20 -0.28 8.85 -19.05
N GLY A 21 -0.25 8.78 -17.71
CA GLY A 21 -1.41 8.46 -16.87
C GLY A 21 -1.26 9.02 -15.45
N PRO A 22 -2.27 8.85 -14.58
CA PRO A 22 -2.22 9.32 -13.19
C PRO A 22 -1.01 8.73 -12.45
N GLN A 23 -0.06 9.59 -12.06
CA GLN A 23 1.20 9.17 -11.43
C GLN A 23 2.03 8.14 -12.24
N TRP A 24 1.81 8.06 -13.55
CA TRP A 24 2.51 7.11 -14.43
C TRP A 24 3.34 7.84 -15.49
N CYS A 25 4.65 7.63 -15.44
CA CYS A 25 5.57 8.08 -16.48
C CYS A 25 6.04 6.88 -17.30
N ASN A 26 5.50 6.72 -18.51
CA ASN A 26 5.91 5.62 -19.39
C ASN A 26 7.44 5.63 -19.63
N THR A 27 8.06 6.79 -19.87
CA THR A 27 9.52 6.84 -20.08
C THR A 27 10.34 6.26 -18.91
N CYS A 28 10.00 6.61 -17.66
CA CYS A 28 10.69 6.06 -16.49
C CYS A 28 10.39 4.58 -16.31
N ASN A 29 9.11 4.19 -16.42
CA ASN A 29 8.67 2.82 -16.21
C ASN A 29 9.24 1.87 -17.29
N SER A 30 9.21 2.27 -18.56
CA SER A 30 9.83 1.51 -19.66
C SER A 30 11.31 1.25 -19.42
N LYS A 31 12.07 2.23 -18.95
CA LYS A 31 13.49 2.04 -18.62
C LYS A 31 13.68 1.04 -17.48
N ARG A 32 12.86 1.13 -16.44
CA ARG A 32 12.86 0.20 -15.31
C ARG A 32 12.55 -1.23 -15.77
N PHE A 33 11.49 -1.42 -16.56
CA PHE A 33 11.14 -2.73 -17.09
C PHE A 33 12.26 -3.30 -17.97
N GLN A 34 12.85 -2.49 -18.85
CA GLN A 34 13.97 -2.94 -19.69
C GLN A 34 15.17 -3.45 -18.89
N SER A 35 15.46 -2.87 -17.71
CA SER A 35 16.52 -3.39 -16.85
C SER A 35 16.19 -4.75 -16.22
N GLU A 36 14.91 -5.10 -16.09
CA GLU A 36 14.42 -6.31 -15.42
C GLU A 36 14.15 -7.47 -16.42
N PHE A 37 14.15 -7.23 -17.73
CA PHE A 37 13.81 -8.24 -18.74
C PHE A 37 14.72 -9.47 -18.77
N ASN A 38 15.94 -9.37 -18.24
CA ASN A 38 16.86 -10.50 -18.15
C ASN A 38 16.71 -11.29 -16.84
N GLU A 39 15.82 -10.86 -15.94
CA GLU A 39 15.63 -11.46 -14.61
C GLU A 39 14.56 -12.55 -14.61
N TRP A 40 13.81 -12.70 -15.70
CA TRP A 40 12.75 -13.70 -15.83
C TRP A 40 12.57 -14.17 -17.27
N THR A 41 11.97 -15.34 -17.44
CA THR A 41 11.46 -15.85 -18.72
C THR A 41 10.28 -16.78 -18.46
N SER A 42 9.34 -16.85 -19.40
CA SER A 42 8.28 -17.85 -19.42
C SER A 42 8.68 -19.17 -20.06
N GLU A 43 9.92 -19.26 -20.57
CA GLU A 43 10.40 -20.31 -21.46
C GLU A 43 9.70 -20.33 -22.84
N ASP A 44 8.82 -19.37 -23.11
CA ASP A 44 8.14 -19.15 -24.39
C ASP A 44 8.45 -17.74 -24.91
N ALA A 45 9.22 -17.66 -25.98
CA ALA A 45 9.68 -16.39 -26.54
C ALA A 45 8.53 -15.50 -27.06
N GLU A 46 7.42 -16.08 -27.53
CA GLU A 46 6.26 -15.32 -28.00
C GLU A 46 5.51 -14.67 -26.83
N ILE A 47 5.38 -15.42 -25.72
CA ILE A 47 4.79 -14.89 -24.48
C ILE A 47 5.69 -13.82 -23.86
N ASP A 48 7.01 -14.05 -23.82
CA ASP A 48 7.99 -13.10 -23.31
C ASP A 48 7.94 -11.78 -24.11
N GLU A 49 7.94 -11.84 -25.44
CA GLU A 49 7.81 -10.67 -26.31
C GLU A 49 6.49 -9.92 -26.06
N PHE A 50 5.38 -10.67 -25.93
CA PHE A 50 4.07 -10.09 -25.66
C PHE A 50 4.05 -9.32 -24.34
N ILE A 51 4.51 -9.93 -23.24
CA ILE A 51 4.56 -9.31 -21.92
C ILE A 51 5.46 -8.08 -21.94
N GLN A 52 6.69 -8.19 -22.45
CA GLN A 52 7.63 -7.07 -22.55
C GLN A 52 7.02 -5.91 -23.36
N LYS A 53 6.35 -6.20 -24.47
CA LYS A 53 5.66 -5.19 -25.28
C LYS A 53 4.55 -4.49 -24.51
N THR A 54 3.75 -5.21 -23.72
CA THR A 54 2.71 -4.58 -22.88
C THR A 54 3.34 -3.66 -21.83
N GLN A 55 4.41 -4.09 -21.16
CA GLN A 55 5.13 -3.30 -20.16
C GLN A 55 5.71 -2.00 -20.74
N LEU A 56 6.24 -2.02 -21.96
CA LEU A 56 6.80 -0.85 -22.65
C LEU A 56 5.74 0.12 -23.19
N THR A 57 4.52 -0.36 -23.43
CA THR A 57 3.46 0.45 -24.07
C THR A 57 2.40 0.92 -23.08
N ALA A 58 2.39 0.38 -21.87
CA ALA A 58 1.45 0.74 -20.80
C ALA A 58 1.48 2.23 -20.48
N THR A 59 0.28 2.82 -20.41
CA THR A 59 0.09 4.24 -20.08
C THR A 59 -0.33 4.46 -18.63
N LYS A 60 -0.69 3.37 -17.94
CA LYS A 60 -1.13 3.31 -16.53
C LYS A 60 -0.88 1.92 -15.96
N TYR A 61 -0.94 1.81 -14.64
CA TYR A 61 -0.62 0.59 -13.91
C TYR A 61 -1.50 -0.61 -14.31
N GLU A 62 -2.79 -0.38 -14.58
CA GLU A 62 -3.75 -1.45 -14.89
C GLU A 62 -3.55 -2.12 -16.25
N GLU A 63 -2.71 -1.55 -17.11
CA GLU A 63 -2.39 -2.09 -18.44
C GLU A 63 -1.14 -3.00 -18.43
N VAL A 64 -0.38 -2.98 -17.34
CA VAL A 64 0.86 -3.73 -17.22
C VAL A 64 0.53 -5.19 -16.96
N ILE A 65 1.09 -6.07 -17.79
CA ILE A 65 1.12 -7.51 -17.53
C ILE A 65 2.46 -7.84 -16.90
N GLU A 66 2.43 -8.59 -15.80
CA GLU A 66 3.63 -9.07 -15.10
C GLU A 66 3.73 -10.59 -15.25
N TRP A 67 4.94 -11.07 -15.54
CA TRP A 67 5.22 -12.50 -15.49
C TRP A 67 5.36 -12.94 -14.04
N ILE A 68 4.65 -14.01 -13.67
CA ILE A 68 4.73 -14.63 -12.35
C ILE A 68 5.12 -16.10 -12.56
N PRO A 69 6.33 -16.52 -12.15
CA PRO A 69 6.75 -17.91 -12.17
C PRO A 69 5.75 -18.84 -11.47
N PHE A 70 5.52 -20.00 -12.07
CA PHE A 70 4.46 -20.91 -11.61
C PHE A 70 4.70 -21.43 -10.18
N ASP A 71 5.95 -21.54 -9.75
CA ASP A 71 6.37 -21.95 -8.42
C ASP A 71 6.04 -20.93 -7.31
N ARG A 72 5.62 -19.71 -7.66
CA ARG A 72 5.07 -18.71 -6.72
C ARG A 72 3.61 -18.93 -6.36
N PHE A 73 2.95 -19.91 -6.99
CA PHE A 73 1.55 -20.19 -6.76
C PHE A 73 1.35 -21.34 -5.79
N ASP A 74 0.59 -21.06 -4.73
CA ASP A 74 0.12 -22.02 -3.74
C ASP A 74 -1.37 -22.29 -3.87
N ASN A 75 -1.82 -23.38 -3.23
CA ASN A 75 -3.23 -23.71 -3.10
C ASN A 75 -3.97 -23.72 -4.45
N ILE A 76 -3.28 -24.22 -5.50
CA ILE A 76 -3.79 -24.24 -6.87
C ILE A 76 -5.02 -25.16 -6.95
N LYS A 77 -6.16 -24.59 -7.29
CA LYS A 77 -7.46 -25.24 -7.42
C LYS A 77 -7.94 -25.10 -8.85
N TYR A 78 -8.17 -26.23 -9.50
CA TYR A 78 -8.86 -26.25 -10.79
C TYR A 78 -10.27 -25.62 -10.65
N LEU A 79 -10.63 -24.78 -11.61
CA LEU A 79 -11.95 -24.16 -11.69
C LEU A 79 -12.76 -24.73 -12.84
N ASP A 80 -12.21 -24.71 -14.05
CA ASP A 80 -12.93 -25.08 -15.28
C ASP A 80 -11.98 -25.37 -16.45
N GLU A 81 -12.50 -25.88 -17.56
CA GLU A 81 -11.76 -26.14 -18.80
C GLU A 81 -12.60 -25.64 -19.99
N GLY A 82 -12.03 -24.69 -20.75
CA GLY A 82 -12.63 -24.14 -21.95
C GLY A 82 -11.89 -24.60 -23.21
N GLY A 83 -12.36 -24.15 -24.39
CA GLY A 83 -11.76 -24.52 -25.68
C GLY A 83 -10.29 -24.08 -25.87
N PHE A 84 -9.79 -23.20 -25.01
CA PHE A 84 -8.41 -22.66 -25.07
C PHE A 84 -7.54 -23.10 -23.89
N GLY A 85 -8.05 -23.91 -22.95
CA GLY A 85 -7.25 -24.42 -21.84
C GLY A 85 -7.99 -24.53 -20.51
N LYS A 86 -7.23 -24.82 -19.46
CA LYS A 86 -7.71 -25.01 -18.08
C LYS A 86 -7.58 -23.71 -17.29
N VAL A 87 -8.57 -23.45 -16.45
CA VAL A 87 -8.62 -22.30 -15.55
C VAL A 87 -8.36 -22.77 -14.13
N PHE A 88 -7.46 -22.08 -13.44
CA PHE A 88 -7.10 -22.37 -12.06
C PHE A 88 -7.28 -21.12 -11.18
N ARG A 89 -7.58 -21.34 -9.92
CA ARG A 89 -7.46 -20.37 -8.83
C ARG A 89 -6.22 -20.74 -8.03
N ALA A 90 -5.32 -19.79 -7.82
CA ALA A 90 -4.17 -19.97 -6.93
C ALA A 90 -4.06 -18.81 -5.94
N ALA A 91 -3.34 -19.02 -4.85
CA ALA A 91 -2.78 -17.96 -4.04
C ALA A 91 -1.40 -17.62 -4.61
N CYS A 92 -1.09 -16.35 -4.83
CA CYS A 92 0.25 -15.91 -5.21
C CYS A 92 0.96 -15.48 -3.92
N GLU A 93 2.09 -16.11 -3.59
CA GLU A 93 2.92 -15.63 -2.49
C GLU A 93 3.46 -14.22 -2.84
N TYR A 94 3.42 -13.30 -1.88
CA TYR A 94 3.84 -11.90 -2.05
C TYR A 94 5.37 -11.73 -2.21
N GLY A 95 6.07 -12.80 -2.60
CA GLY A 95 7.52 -12.90 -2.68
C GLY A 95 8.17 -13.07 -1.31
N LYS A 96 9.50 -13.20 -1.31
CA LYS A 96 10.29 -13.22 -0.08
C LYS A 96 10.60 -11.79 0.39
N CYS A 97 10.65 -11.59 1.69
CA CYS A 97 11.09 -10.36 2.33
C CYS A 97 12.59 -10.15 2.11
N GLU A 98 13.00 -8.96 1.64
CA GLU A 98 14.42 -8.63 1.42
C GLU A 98 15.27 -8.78 2.68
N ASP A 99 14.73 -8.42 3.85
CA ASP A 99 15.49 -8.41 5.10
C ASP A 99 15.67 -9.79 5.74
N CYS A 100 14.65 -10.65 5.67
CA CYS A 100 14.62 -11.92 6.42
C CYS A 100 14.45 -13.17 5.57
N GLN A 101 14.21 -13.02 4.26
CA GLN A 101 14.06 -14.10 3.28
C GLN A 101 12.88 -15.05 3.58
N GLN A 102 11.99 -14.71 4.51
CA GLN A 102 10.72 -15.38 4.73
C GLN A 102 9.66 -14.84 3.77
N ASP A 103 8.56 -15.57 3.61
CA ASP A 103 7.42 -15.12 2.81
C ASP A 103 6.82 -13.81 3.35
N ASN A 104 6.60 -12.88 2.42
CA ASN A 104 5.82 -11.69 2.71
C ASN A 104 4.37 -12.10 2.97
N THR A 105 3.75 -11.44 3.94
CA THR A 105 2.34 -11.66 4.30
C THR A 105 1.39 -10.77 3.50
N GLY A 106 1.92 -9.75 2.82
CA GLY A 106 1.18 -8.83 1.97
C GLY A 106 2.09 -8.19 0.90
N PRO A 107 1.53 -7.48 -0.08
CA PRO A 107 2.33 -6.76 -1.07
C PRO A 107 3.30 -5.80 -0.36
N GLN A 108 4.61 -5.99 -0.57
CA GLN A 108 5.66 -5.18 0.08
C GLN A 108 5.57 -5.17 1.63
N TRP A 109 4.99 -6.24 2.23
CA TRP A 109 4.77 -6.32 3.66
C TRP A 109 5.21 -7.67 4.24
N CYS A 110 6.15 -7.61 5.18
CA CYS A 110 6.58 -8.77 5.96
C CYS A 110 6.18 -8.56 7.42
N ASN A 111 5.13 -9.26 7.88
CA ASN A 111 4.68 -9.20 9.27
C ASN A 111 5.84 -9.48 10.25
N THR A 112 6.63 -10.54 10.03
CA THR A 112 7.75 -10.90 10.91
C THR A 112 8.74 -9.75 11.13
N CYS A 113 9.08 -9.02 10.07
CA CYS A 113 9.99 -7.87 10.16
C CYS A 113 9.29 -6.64 10.73
N ASN A 114 8.12 -6.29 10.21
CA ASN A 114 7.39 -5.09 10.57
C ASN A 114 6.92 -5.11 12.03
N SER A 115 6.47 -6.26 12.54
CA SER A 115 6.10 -6.41 13.94
C SER A 115 7.28 -6.16 14.87
N LYS A 116 8.50 -6.60 14.52
CA LYS A 116 9.71 -6.31 15.30
C LYS A 116 10.08 -4.83 15.27
N ARG A 117 9.90 -4.16 14.12
CA ARG A 117 10.12 -2.72 13.98
C ARG A 117 9.17 -1.95 14.89
N PHE A 118 7.88 -2.23 14.81
CA PHE A 118 6.89 -1.62 15.70
C PHE A 118 7.19 -1.87 17.18
N GLN A 119 7.55 -3.11 17.56
CA GLN A 119 7.95 -3.41 18.95
C GLN A 119 9.09 -2.52 19.44
N SER A 120 10.05 -2.19 18.57
CA SER A 120 11.15 -1.29 18.95
C SER A 120 10.71 0.17 19.13
N GLU A 121 9.56 0.55 18.59
CA GLU A 121 9.00 1.91 18.61
C GLU A 121 7.93 2.10 19.71
N PHE A 122 7.49 1.03 20.40
CA PHE A 122 6.39 1.10 21.39
C PHE A 122 6.66 2.00 22.60
N ASN A 123 7.92 2.30 22.90
CA ASN A 123 8.28 3.22 23.98
C ASN A 123 8.41 4.67 23.52
N GLU A 124 8.28 4.94 22.21
CA GLU A 124 8.44 6.29 21.62
C GLU A 124 7.13 7.09 21.64
N TRP A 125 6.01 6.45 21.95
CA TRP A 125 4.70 7.09 22.02
C TRP A 125 3.79 6.44 23.06
N THR A 126 2.79 7.19 23.53
CA THR A 126 1.67 6.68 24.33
C THR A 126 0.45 7.56 24.07
N SER A 127 -0.73 6.97 24.14
CA SER A 127 -2.00 7.70 24.16
C SER A 127 -2.42 8.20 25.54
N GLU A 128 -1.61 7.92 26.57
CA GLU A 128 -1.95 8.04 27.99
C GLU A 128 -3.08 7.10 28.45
N ASP A 129 -3.55 6.19 27.56
CA ASP A 129 -4.54 5.17 27.84
C ASP A 129 -4.01 3.78 27.47
N ALA A 130 -3.67 2.99 28.49
CA ALA A 130 -3.04 1.69 28.31
C ALA A 130 -3.87 0.70 27.47
N GLU A 131 -5.20 0.80 27.49
CA GLU A 131 -6.07 -0.08 26.69
C GLU A 131 -6.04 0.29 25.21
N ILE A 132 -5.98 1.59 24.91
CA ILE A 132 -5.82 2.09 23.54
C ILE A 132 -4.43 1.73 23.02
N ASP A 133 -3.39 1.92 23.85
CA ASP A 133 -2.01 1.56 23.51
C ASP A 133 -1.92 0.06 23.19
N GLU A 134 -2.45 -0.81 24.05
CA GLU A 134 -2.46 -2.26 23.81
C GLU A 134 -3.21 -2.63 22.53
N PHE A 135 -4.36 -2.00 22.28
CA PHE A 135 -5.14 -2.22 21.06
C PHE A 135 -4.33 -1.86 19.80
N ILE A 136 -3.74 -0.66 19.76
CA ILE A 136 -2.93 -0.19 18.63
C ILE A 136 -1.73 -1.10 18.42
N GLN A 137 -0.97 -1.41 19.48
CA GLN A 137 0.18 -2.32 19.42
C GLN A 137 -0.23 -3.69 18.87
N LYS A 138 -1.35 -4.25 19.33
CA LYS A 138 -1.86 -5.53 18.81
C LYS A 138 -2.12 -5.48 17.30
N THR A 139 -2.75 -4.41 16.80
CA THR A 139 -3.00 -4.27 15.36
C THR A 139 -1.69 -4.21 14.57
N GLN A 140 -0.70 -3.46 15.05
CA GLN A 140 0.63 -3.33 14.45
C GLN A 140 1.37 -4.67 14.40
N LEU A 141 1.25 -5.50 15.44
CA LEU A 141 1.89 -6.82 15.51
C LEU A 141 1.25 -7.86 14.59
N THR A 142 -0.06 -7.76 14.33
CA THR A 142 -0.79 -8.76 13.53
C THR A 142 -1.01 -8.34 12.09
N ALA A 143 -0.73 -7.08 11.73
CA ALA A 143 -0.96 -6.55 10.40
C ALA A 143 -0.22 -7.36 9.33
N THR A 144 -0.96 -7.82 8.32
CA THR A 144 -0.43 -8.55 7.16
C THR A 144 -0.21 -7.64 5.96
N LYS A 145 -0.76 -6.43 5.99
CA LYS A 145 -0.63 -5.35 5.00
C LYS A 145 -0.77 -3.98 5.69
N TYR A 146 -0.36 -2.92 5.02
CA TYR A 146 -0.30 -1.59 5.65
C TYR A 146 -1.68 -1.03 6.01
N GLU A 147 -2.75 -1.40 5.28
CA GLU A 147 -4.11 -0.93 5.56
C GLU A 147 -4.68 -1.43 6.90
N GLU A 148 -4.08 -2.47 7.47
CA GLU A 148 -4.48 -3.05 8.77
C GLU A 148 -3.78 -2.37 9.96
N VAL A 149 -2.79 -1.52 9.69
CA VAL A 149 -2.02 -0.83 10.71
C VAL A 149 -2.79 0.37 11.23
N ILE A 150 -3.00 0.42 12.55
CA ILE A 150 -3.41 1.64 13.23
C ILE A 150 -2.15 2.37 13.69
N GLU A 151 -2.04 3.66 13.38
CA GLU A 151 -0.98 4.53 13.88
C GLU A 151 -1.53 5.43 14.99
N TRP A 152 -0.78 5.52 16.10
CA TRP A 152 -1.02 6.59 17.07
C TRP A 152 -0.44 7.90 16.51
N ILE A 153 -1.27 8.94 16.42
CA ILE A 153 -0.88 10.25 15.90
C ILE A 153 -1.14 11.30 16.98
N PRO A 154 -0.08 11.89 17.56
CA PRO A 154 -0.22 13.01 18.48
C PRO A 154 -1.01 14.16 17.86
N PHE A 155 -1.85 14.82 18.67
CA PHE A 155 -2.78 15.84 18.18
C PHE A 155 -2.08 17.05 17.52
N ASP A 156 -0.86 17.37 17.95
CA ASP A 156 -0.03 18.44 17.42
C ASP A 156 0.56 18.16 16.02
N ARG A 157 0.39 16.94 15.49
CA ARG A 157 0.76 16.55 14.11
C ARG A 157 -0.32 16.89 13.08
N PHE A 158 -1.45 17.44 13.53
CA PHE A 158 -2.55 17.87 12.68
C PHE A 158 -2.54 19.38 12.45
N ASP A 159 -2.51 19.78 11.18
CA ASP A 159 -2.58 21.17 10.74
C ASP A 159 -3.97 21.51 10.18
N ASN A 160 -4.28 22.81 10.08
CA ASN A 160 -5.48 23.32 9.40
C ASN A 160 -6.79 22.67 9.89
N ILE A 161 -6.90 22.43 11.20
CA ILE A 161 -8.06 21.79 11.82
C ILE A 161 -9.29 22.68 11.63
N LYS A 162 -10.29 22.17 10.91
CA LYS A 162 -11.54 22.86 10.60
C LYS A 162 -12.72 22.02 11.05
N TYR A 163 -13.57 22.59 11.89
CA TYR A 163 -14.84 21.97 12.27
C TYR A 163 -15.72 21.75 11.02
N LEU A 164 -16.33 20.56 10.93
CA LEU A 164 -17.26 20.19 9.88
C LEU A 164 -18.69 20.07 10.40
N ASP A 165 -18.90 19.24 11.42
CA ASP A 165 -20.24 18.91 11.92
C ASP A 165 -20.22 18.35 13.35
N GLU A 166 -21.38 18.24 13.98
CA GLU A 166 -21.58 17.66 15.30
C GLU A 166 -22.80 16.73 15.28
N GLY A 167 -22.58 15.48 15.68
CA GLY A 167 -23.63 14.47 15.81
C GLY A 167 -23.75 13.95 17.24
N GLY A 168 -24.66 13.01 17.46
CA GLY A 168 -24.92 12.44 18.80
C GLY A 168 -23.72 11.74 19.47
N PHE A 169 -22.65 11.48 18.72
CA PHE A 169 -21.44 10.81 19.23
C PHE A 169 -20.23 11.75 19.35
N GLY A 170 -20.27 12.97 18.80
CA GLY A 170 -19.14 13.88 18.86
C GLY A 170 -19.06 14.85 17.70
N LYS A 171 -17.89 15.51 17.58
CA LYS A 171 -17.61 16.55 16.60
C LYS A 171 -16.66 16.03 15.53
N VAL A 172 -16.98 16.29 14.27
CA VAL A 172 -16.17 15.92 13.11
C VAL A 172 -15.35 17.12 12.67
N PHE A 173 -14.07 16.88 12.42
CA PHE A 173 -13.09 17.86 11.98
C PHE A 173 -12.38 17.38 10.70
N ARG A 174 -12.09 18.32 9.81
CA ARG A 174 -11.11 18.11 8.75
C ARG A 174 -9.76 18.59 9.26
N ALA A 175 -8.71 17.82 9.03
CA ALA A 175 -7.34 18.22 9.33
C ALA A 175 -6.41 17.80 8.20
N ALA A 176 -5.29 18.49 8.06
CA ALA A 176 -4.17 18.06 7.26
C ALA A 176 -3.22 17.26 8.15
N TRP A 177 -2.80 16.08 7.70
CA TRP A 177 -1.76 15.28 8.35
C TRP A 177 -0.54 15.25 7.44
N SER A 178 0.53 15.91 7.86
CA SER A 178 1.73 16.14 7.05
C SER A 178 2.63 14.90 6.96
N ASP A 179 2.62 14.04 7.97
CA ASP A 179 3.45 12.83 8.00
C ASP A 179 2.99 11.77 7.01
N ARG A 180 1.69 11.74 6.69
CA ARG A 180 1.05 10.74 5.80
C ARG A 180 1.05 9.33 6.41
N TYR A 181 0.31 8.38 5.84
CA TYR A 181 0.21 7.01 6.37
C TYR A 181 1.32 6.10 5.84
N ILE A 182 1.69 5.08 6.62
CA ILE A 182 2.66 4.05 6.24
C ILE A 182 2.15 3.23 5.05
N ILE A 183 3.02 2.95 4.07
CA ILE A 183 2.74 2.03 2.96
C ILE A 183 3.69 0.82 2.91
N SER A 184 4.96 0.99 3.29
CA SER A 184 5.96 -0.08 3.28
C SER A 184 7.21 0.34 4.06
N TRP A 185 8.15 -0.59 4.22
CA TRP A 185 9.47 -0.33 4.80
C TRP A 185 10.53 -0.19 3.70
N ASP A 186 11.42 0.80 3.82
CA ASP A 186 12.64 0.88 3.02
C ASP A 186 13.81 0.21 3.76
N SER A 187 14.25 -0.94 3.25
CA SER A 187 15.36 -1.71 3.81
C SER A 187 16.71 -0.97 3.74
N GLN A 188 16.92 -0.13 2.71
CA GLN A 188 18.18 0.57 2.48
C GLN A 188 18.31 1.77 3.42
N ASP A 189 17.29 2.61 3.43
CA ASP A 189 17.28 3.85 4.21
C ASP A 189 16.84 3.63 5.66
N LYS A 190 16.28 2.44 5.96
CA LYS A 190 15.74 2.06 7.28
C LYS A 190 14.67 3.03 7.77
N ILE A 191 13.74 3.38 6.88
CA ILE A 191 12.64 4.30 7.16
C ILE A 191 11.31 3.73 6.65
N TRP A 192 10.21 4.15 7.28
CA TRP A 192 8.87 3.89 6.77
C TRP A 192 8.58 4.76 5.54
N LYS A 193 8.23 4.14 4.41
CA LYS A 193 7.68 4.84 3.25
C LYS A 193 6.25 5.25 3.56
N ARG A 194 5.91 6.49 3.21
CA ARG A 194 4.59 7.08 3.50
C ARG A 194 3.97 7.74 2.26
N SER A 195 2.66 7.56 2.07
CA SER A 195 1.93 8.07 0.90
C SER A 195 0.76 8.97 1.32
N GLN A 196 0.44 9.97 0.50
CA GLN A 196 -0.57 10.96 0.83
C GLN A 196 -1.99 10.43 0.60
N GLN A 197 -2.87 10.59 1.59
CA GLN A 197 -4.32 10.53 1.46
C GLN A 197 -4.95 11.65 2.28
N ASN A 198 -6.14 12.11 1.88
CA ASN A 198 -6.93 13.06 2.67
C ASN A 198 -7.46 12.36 3.92
N VAL A 199 -7.16 12.89 5.10
CA VAL A 199 -7.63 12.35 6.38
C VAL A 199 -8.86 13.13 6.87
N CYS A 200 -9.83 12.42 7.44
CA CYS A 200 -10.93 13.00 8.20
C CYS A 200 -10.76 12.60 9.67
N SER A 201 -10.86 13.56 10.60
CA SER A 201 -10.71 13.30 12.03
C SER A 201 -12.06 13.41 12.73
N LYS A 202 -12.41 12.43 13.55
CA LYS A 202 -13.62 12.45 14.38
C LYS A 202 -13.18 12.55 15.83
N SER A 203 -13.54 13.64 16.50
CA SER A 203 -13.37 13.78 17.94
C SER A 203 -14.66 13.36 18.65
N LEU A 204 -14.55 12.71 19.81
CA LEU A 204 -15.70 12.25 20.57
C LEU A 204 -15.77 12.94 21.93
N ASN A 205 -16.99 13.12 22.41
CA ASN A 205 -17.23 13.62 23.76
C ASN A 205 -17.14 12.42 24.73
N THR A 206 -16.24 12.49 25.71
CA THR A 206 -15.53 11.37 26.37
C THR A 206 -16.34 10.53 27.36
N THR A 207 -17.67 10.44 27.23
CA THR A 207 -18.51 9.68 28.17
C THR A 207 -18.72 8.20 27.82
N ASN A 208 -18.30 7.72 26.64
CA ASN A 208 -18.51 6.32 26.22
C ASN A 208 -17.30 5.73 25.47
N LYS A 209 -16.20 5.47 26.20
CA LYS A 209 -14.98 4.85 25.67
C LYS A 209 -15.22 3.46 25.07
N ASP A 210 -16.01 2.63 25.75
CA ASP A 210 -16.31 1.26 25.30
C ASP A 210 -17.03 1.25 23.96
N GLY A 211 -18.01 2.14 23.79
CA GLY A 211 -18.72 2.32 22.52
C GLY A 211 -17.80 2.75 21.38
N PHE A 212 -16.78 3.57 21.67
CA PHE A 212 -15.79 3.99 20.68
C PHE A 212 -14.87 2.85 20.24
N LEU A 213 -14.30 2.10 21.20
CA LEU A 213 -13.46 0.95 20.88
C LEU A 213 -14.27 -0.10 20.10
N GLN A 214 -15.55 -0.27 20.42
CA GLN A 214 -16.44 -1.14 19.65
C GLN A 214 -16.70 -0.62 18.23
N GLU A 215 -16.89 0.69 18.04
CA GLU A 215 -17.03 1.31 16.72
C GLU A 215 -15.77 1.09 15.87
N ILE A 216 -14.57 1.34 16.42
CA ILE A 216 -13.30 1.11 15.73
C ILE A 216 -13.16 -0.35 15.32
N LYS A 217 -13.40 -1.28 16.26
CA LYS A 217 -13.36 -2.72 15.99
C LYS A 217 -14.33 -3.13 14.87
N TYR A 218 -15.52 -2.53 14.84
CA TYR A 218 -16.51 -2.80 13.79
C TYR A 218 -16.08 -2.26 12.41
N GLN A 219 -15.50 -1.05 12.36
CA GLN A 219 -15.03 -0.45 11.12
C GLN A 219 -13.83 -1.19 10.53
N LEU A 220 -12.96 -1.72 11.37
CA LEU A 220 -11.75 -2.43 10.94
C LEU A 220 -11.98 -3.90 10.56
N LYS A 221 -13.21 -4.42 10.71
CA LYS A 221 -13.61 -5.80 10.36
C LYS A 221 -12.53 -6.84 10.69
N PHE A 222 -12.21 -6.97 11.98
CA PHE A 222 -11.49 -8.13 12.50
C PHE A 222 -12.38 -9.38 12.50
#